data_AF-A0A562CLB4-F1
#
_entry.id   AF-A0A562CLB4-F1
#
_cell.length_a   1.000
_cell.length_b   1.000
_cell.length_c   1.000
_cell.angle_alpha   90.00
_cell.angle_beta   90.00
_cell.angle_gamma   90.00
#
_symmetry.space_group_name_H-M   'P 1'
#
loop_
_entity.id
_entity.type
_entity.pdbx_description
1 polymer ?
#
loop_
_entity_poly.entity_id
_entity_poly.type
_entity_poly.pdbx_seq_one_letter_code
_entity_poly.pdbx_strand_id
1 'polypeptide(L)'
;MTETMFTEPEERVALREAVTKLAARYGREFVEKQAREGGKMTEMWLEMGSAGFLGVNIPEEFGGGGGGMADLAAVLEETAAAGTPLLMMVVSPAICGSIISRCGTDEQKKRWLPGIADGTHLMAFGITEADAGSNSHKITTTAERDGDTWVLKGQKTFISGVDEAQSVLIVARTADARTGKLKPALFVVPTDAEGFTKQPIPMSWSAPEKQFTLFLDDVRLPADALVGDEDGGGSCSRASTPSASWARPCRAAWPATPSTRPSATPRSARSGRTSRSAPTRASRTRWRR
;
A
#
# COMPACT_ATOMS: atom_id res chain seq x y z
N MET A 1 11.71 -19.68 32.74
CA MET A 1 11.07 -19.26 31.48
C MET A 1 10.78 -17.79 31.63
N THR A 2 11.61 -16.92 31.06
CA THR A 2 11.41 -15.47 31.15
C THR A 2 10.41 -15.11 30.07
N GLU A 3 9.13 -15.04 30.43
CA GLU A 3 8.07 -14.54 29.58
C GLU A 3 8.42 -13.08 29.26
N THR A 4 8.91 -12.83 28.05
CA THR A 4 9.13 -11.46 27.57
C THR A 4 7.77 -10.92 27.17
N MET A 5 6.95 -10.57 28.16
CA MET A 5 5.66 -9.96 27.93
C MET A 5 5.91 -8.58 27.31
N PHE A 6 5.43 -8.39 26.08
CA PHE A 6 5.52 -7.10 25.41
C PHE A 6 4.70 -6.08 26.19
N THR A 7 5.34 -5.00 26.62
CA THR A 7 4.68 -3.84 27.25
C THR A 7 4.70 -2.69 26.25
N GLU A 8 3.51 -2.19 25.92
CA GLU A 8 3.35 -1.02 25.06
C GLU A 8 3.81 0.25 25.81
N PRO A 9 4.57 1.17 25.18
CA PRO A 9 4.97 2.43 25.82
C PRO A 9 3.75 3.26 26.24
N GLU A 10 3.84 3.92 27.40
CA GLU A 10 2.76 4.76 27.95
C GLU A 10 2.28 5.83 26.96
N GLU A 11 3.19 6.40 26.19
CA GLU A 11 2.89 7.38 25.15
C GLU A 11 1.96 6.82 24.06
N ARG A 12 2.19 5.58 23.62
CA ARG A 12 1.32 4.93 22.63
C ARG A 12 -0.03 4.55 23.21
N VAL A 13 -0.08 4.17 24.49
CA VAL A 13 -1.36 3.97 25.20
C VAL A 13 -2.16 5.28 25.24
N ALA A 14 -1.52 6.40 25.58
CA ALA A 14 -2.17 7.71 25.57
C ALA A 14 -2.62 8.14 24.16
N LEU A 15 -1.81 7.85 23.14
CA LEU A 15 -2.18 8.07 21.73
C LEU A 15 -3.45 7.31 21.37
N ARG A 16 -3.53 6.01 21.70
CA ARG A 16 -4.72 5.19 21.44
C ARG A 16 -5.96 5.79 22.08
N GLU A 17 -5.89 6.15 23.36
CA GLU A 17 -7.01 6.77 24.07
C GLU A 17 -7.47 8.08 23.41
N ALA A 18 -6.53 8.90 22.95
CA ALA A 18 -6.84 10.16 22.28
C ALA A 18 -7.53 9.93 20.92
N VAL A 19 -7.03 8.98 20.12
CA VAL A 19 -7.62 8.61 18.83
C VAL A 19 -9.02 8.03 19.02
N THR A 20 -9.22 7.14 20.01
CA THR A 20 -10.53 6.55 20.30
C THR A 20 -11.57 7.61 20.68
N LYS A 21 -11.18 8.61 21.47
CA LYS A 21 -12.07 9.74 21.81
C LYS A 21 -12.48 10.56 20.58
N LEU A 22 -11.58 10.75 19.61
CA LEU A 22 -11.89 11.45 18.37
C LEU A 22 -12.77 10.59 17.45
N ALA A 23 -12.36 9.36 17.17
CA ALA A 23 -13.05 8.46 16.24
C ALA A 23 -14.49 8.14 16.69
N ALA A 24 -14.75 8.11 18.00
CA ALA A 24 -16.08 7.92 18.57
C ALA A 24 -17.11 8.99 18.16
N ARG A 25 -16.68 10.16 17.64
CA ARG A 25 -17.59 11.19 17.13
C ARG A 25 -18.26 10.83 15.80
N TYR A 26 -17.64 9.96 15.00
CA TYR A 26 -18.12 9.60 13.67
C TYR A 26 -18.81 8.23 13.68
N GLY A 27 -18.10 7.20 14.16
CA GLY A 27 -18.60 5.84 14.24
C GLY A 27 -19.01 5.20 12.90
N ARG A 28 -19.50 3.97 12.98
CA ARG A 28 -19.87 3.14 11.82
C ARG A 28 -20.97 3.74 10.95
N GLU A 29 -21.99 4.37 11.56
CA GLU A 29 -23.15 4.91 10.83
C GLU A 29 -22.74 6.04 9.88
N PHE A 30 -21.77 6.87 10.28
CA PHE A 30 -21.19 7.89 9.42
C PHE A 30 -20.56 7.27 8.17
N VAL A 31 -19.71 6.25 8.33
CA VAL A 31 -19.04 5.58 7.19
C VAL A 31 -20.04 4.95 6.24
N GLU A 32 -21.04 4.24 6.78
CA GLU A 32 -22.08 3.60 5.97
C GLU A 32 -22.90 4.61 5.17
N LYS A 33 -23.17 5.79 5.76
CA LYS A 33 -23.83 6.90 5.06
C LYS A 33 -22.95 7.42 3.93
N GLN A 34 -21.68 7.75 4.20
CA GLN A 34 -20.74 8.26 3.19
C GLN A 34 -20.59 7.27 2.02
N ALA A 35 -20.42 5.98 2.32
CA ALA A 35 -20.29 4.93 1.32
C ALA A 35 -21.54 4.80 0.41
N ARG A 36 -22.75 4.93 1.00
CA ARG A 36 -24.02 4.81 0.29
C ARG A 36 -24.35 6.03 -0.56
N GLU A 37 -24.05 7.22 -0.05
CA GLU A 37 -24.34 8.50 -0.72
C GLU A 37 -23.22 8.95 -1.66
N GLY A 38 -22.11 8.20 -1.71
CA GLY A 38 -20.93 8.54 -2.51
C GLY A 38 -20.11 9.71 -1.94
N GLY A 39 -20.30 10.01 -0.66
CA GLY A 39 -19.53 11.00 0.09
C GLY A 39 -18.18 10.46 0.55
N LYS A 40 -17.49 11.25 1.37
CA LYS A 40 -16.06 11.09 1.70
C LYS A 40 -15.79 11.23 3.19
N MET A 41 -14.62 10.75 3.61
CA MET A 41 -14.14 10.86 4.99
C MET A 41 -13.46 12.21 5.29
N THR A 42 -13.59 13.22 4.41
CA THR A 42 -12.84 14.48 4.46
C THR A 42 -12.96 15.22 5.80
N GLU A 43 -14.15 15.26 6.40
CA GLU A 43 -14.38 15.91 7.69
C GLU A 43 -13.51 15.26 8.79
N MET A 44 -13.65 13.94 8.95
CA MET A 44 -12.85 13.16 9.89
C MET A 44 -11.36 13.23 9.58
N TRP A 45 -10.99 13.16 8.30
CA TRP A 45 -9.60 13.23 7.84
C TRP A 45 -8.92 14.51 8.31
N LEU A 46 -9.53 15.67 8.04
CA LEU A 46 -8.96 16.96 8.43
C LEU A 46 -8.93 17.16 9.94
N GLU A 47 -9.89 16.61 10.67
CA GLU A 47 -9.90 16.66 12.14
C GLU A 47 -8.78 15.78 12.74
N MET A 48 -8.57 14.58 12.21
CA MET A 48 -7.46 13.70 12.58
C MET A 48 -6.10 14.35 12.27
N GLY A 49 -6.00 15.05 11.14
CA GLY A 49 -4.80 15.78 10.75
C GLY A 49 -4.50 16.97 11.66
N SER A 50 -5.52 17.77 11.97
CA SER A 50 -5.40 18.90 12.91
C SER A 50 -5.02 18.46 14.33
N ALA A 51 -5.42 17.24 14.72
CA ALA A 51 -5.02 16.62 15.98
C ALA A 51 -3.62 15.97 15.96
N GLY A 52 -2.92 15.99 14.82
CA GLY A 52 -1.57 15.44 14.64
C GLY A 52 -1.53 13.92 14.40
N PHE A 53 -2.67 13.25 14.27
CA PHE A 53 -2.72 11.79 14.18
C PHE A 53 -2.35 11.25 12.80
N LEU A 54 -2.64 11.98 11.72
CA LEU A 54 -2.23 11.58 10.37
C LEU A 54 -0.71 11.63 10.17
N GLY A 55 -0.07 12.63 10.77
CA GLY A 55 1.37 12.88 10.68
C GLY A 55 2.19 12.22 11.79
N VAL A 56 1.65 11.31 12.60
CA VAL A 56 2.35 10.79 13.78
C VAL A 56 3.70 10.14 13.45
N ASN A 57 3.85 9.53 12.27
CA ASN A 57 5.10 8.92 11.81
C ASN A 57 5.99 9.85 10.96
N ILE A 58 5.55 11.09 10.73
CA ILE A 58 6.29 12.09 9.95
C ILE A 58 7.23 12.84 10.91
N PRO A 59 8.47 13.17 10.52
CA PRO A 59 9.40 13.89 11.39
C PRO A 59 8.85 15.24 11.89
N GLU A 60 9.17 15.60 13.12
CA GLU A 60 8.69 16.83 13.78
C GLU A 60 9.06 18.10 13.00
N GLU A 61 10.24 18.14 12.37
CA GLU A 61 10.69 19.28 11.55
C GLU A 61 9.78 19.59 10.36
N PHE A 62 8.92 18.63 9.97
CA PHE A 62 7.90 18.79 8.93
C PHE A 62 6.49 18.85 9.50
N GLY A 63 6.31 19.12 10.80
CA GLY A 63 5.00 19.26 11.44
C GLY A 63 4.32 17.93 11.81
N GLY A 64 5.06 16.82 11.77
CA GLY A 64 4.57 15.52 12.25
C GLY A 64 4.84 15.26 13.73
N GLY A 65 4.52 14.05 14.18
CA GLY A 65 4.68 13.62 15.58
C GLY A 65 6.03 12.98 15.91
N GLY A 66 6.91 12.75 14.92
CA GLY A 66 8.24 12.14 15.14
C GLY A 66 8.24 10.67 15.55
N GLY A 67 7.07 10.05 15.66
CA GLY A 67 6.89 8.64 16.02
C GLY A 67 7.24 7.67 14.89
N GLY A 68 6.98 6.40 15.14
CA GLY A 68 7.24 5.32 14.19
C GLY A 68 5.99 4.77 13.52
N MET A 69 6.20 3.77 12.66
CA MET A 69 5.10 3.02 12.02
C MET A 69 4.20 2.32 13.04
N ALA A 70 4.72 1.96 14.21
CA ALA A 70 3.92 1.36 15.29
C ALA A 70 2.89 2.34 15.87
N ASP A 71 3.22 3.64 15.91
CA ASP A 71 2.33 4.67 16.44
C ASP A 71 1.25 5.00 15.40
N LEU A 72 1.61 5.07 14.11
CA LEU A 72 0.63 5.18 13.02
C LEU A 72 -0.30 3.95 12.95
N ALA A 73 0.23 2.75 13.18
CA ALA A 73 -0.57 1.54 13.26
C ALA A 73 -1.57 1.61 14.43
N ALA A 74 -1.17 2.13 15.59
CA ALA A 74 -2.07 2.32 16.71
C ALA A 74 -3.23 3.27 16.36
N VAL A 75 -2.95 4.39 15.66
CA VAL A 75 -4.00 5.29 15.16
C VAL A 75 -4.98 4.56 14.23
N LEU A 76 -4.46 3.76 13.29
CA LEU A 76 -5.28 2.98 12.37
C LEU A 76 -6.13 1.91 13.07
N GLU A 77 -5.58 1.24 14.09
CA GLU A 77 -6.28 0.24 14.87
C GLU A 77 -7.47 0.84 15.63
N GLU A 78 -7.27 1.97 16.31
CA GLU A 78 -8.35 2.62 17.07
C GLU A 78 -9.44 3.20 16.15
N THR A 79 -9.07 3.81 15.03
CA THR A 79 -10.06 4.28 14.04
C THR A 79 -10.85 3.13 13.43
N ALA A 80 -10.22 1.99 13.16
CA ALA A 80 -10.90 0.78 12.70
C ALA A 80 -11.80 0.16 13.78
N ALA A 81 -11.35 0.13 15.04
CA ALA A 81 -12.12 -0.37 16.18
C ALA A 81 -13.39 0.48 16.43
N ALA A 82 -13.33 1.79 16.17
CA ALA A 82 -14.48 2.69 16.20
C ALA A 82 -15.44 2.52 15.00
N GLY A 83 -15.12 1.65 14.03
CA GLY A 83 -15.91 1.45 12.82
C GLY A 83 -15.67 2.50 11.73
N THR A 84 -14.56 3.24 11.83
CA THR A 84 -14.18 4.35 10.94
C THR A 84 -12.80 4.14 10.32
N PRO A 85 -12.57 3.04 9.57
CA PRO A 85 -11.25 2.77 9.00
C PRO A 85 -10.86 3.85 7.98
N LEU A 86 -9.66 4.43 8.12
CA LEU A 86 -9.14 5.45 7.22
C LEU A 86 -8.12 4.84 6.24
N LEU A 87 -8.60 4.25 5.16
CA LEU A 87 -7.74 3.60 4.15
C LEU A 87 -6.63 4.52 3.65
N MET A 88 -6.96 5.79 3.42
CA MET A 88 -6.01 6.78 2.90
C MET A 88 -4.86 7.10 3.86
N MET A 89 -4.95 6.73 5.15
CA MET A 89 -3.83 6.86 6.08
C MET A 89 -2.72 5.82 5.77
N VAL A 90 -3.10 4.63 5.29
CA VAL A 90 -2.13 3.64 4.79
C VAL A 90 -1.46 4.16 3.52
N VAL A 91 -2.22 4.80 2.62
CA VAL A 91 -1.71 5.22 1.32
C VAL A 91 -0.85 6.48 1.41
N SER A 92 -1.36 7.53 2.06
CA SER A 92 -0.72 8.85 2.06
C SER A 92 0.42 8.93 3.10
N PRO A 93 0.20 9.03 4.42
CA PRO A 93 1.30 9.16 5.38
C PRO A 93 2.14 7.88 5.53
N ALA A 94 1.53 6.68 5.54
CA ALA A 94 2.31 5.45 5.78
C ALA A 94 3.22 5.10 4.58
N ILE A 95 2.70 5.14 3.35
CA ILE A 95 3.48 4.82 2.13
C ILE A 95 4.15 6.06 1.56
N CYS A 96 3.38 7.05 1.07
CA CYS A 96 3.95 8.19 0.36
C CYS A 96 4.81 9.07 1.28
N GLY A 97 4.32 9.38 2.48
CA GLY A 97 5.05 10.14 3.50
C GLY A 97 6.37 9.48 3.89
N SER A 98 6.36 8.18 4.19
CA SER A 98 7.59 7.44 4.50
C SER A 98 8.58 7.38 3.34
N ILE A 99 8.10 7.23 2.10
CA ILE A 99 8.96 7.23 0.91
C ILE A 99 9.63 8.60 0.74
N ILE A 100 8.87 9.69 0.81
CA ILE A 100 9.39 11.05 0.64
C ILE A 100 10.33 11.40 1.80
N SER A 101 9.98 11.06 3.04
CA SER A 101 10.83 11.27 4.22
C SER A 101 12.19 10.59 4.06
N ARG A 102 12.21 9.36 3.53
CA ARG A 102 13.44 8.58 3.38
C ARG A 102 14.26 8.93 2.15
N CYS A 103 13.59 9.27 1.04
CA CYS A 103 14.21 9.27 -0.28
C CYS A 103 14.06 10.58 -1.05
N GLY A 104 13.17 11.47 -0.61
CA GLY A 104 12.99 12.77 -1.24
C GLY A 104 14.19 13.67 -1.00
N THR A 105 14.39 14.64 -1.88
CA THR A 105 15.30 15.76 -1.62
C THR A 105 14.77 16.62 -0.46
N ASP A 106 15.59 17.50 0.09
CA ASP A 106 15.14 18.36 1.19
C ASP A 106 14.02 19.32 0.76
N GLU A 107 14.05 19.76 -0.49
CA GLU A 107 12.99 20.55 -1.12
C GLU A 107 11.69 19.75 -1.22
N GLN A 108 11.76 18.48 -1.63
CA GLN A 108 10.58 17.60 -1.70
C GLN A 108 10.01 17.32 -0.31
N LYS A 109 10.85 17.06 0.69
CA LYS A 109 10.41 16.87 2.07
C LYS A 109 9.67 18.10 2.59
N LYS A 110 10.27 19.28 2.44
CA LYS A 110 9.66 20.57 2.84
C LYS A 110 8.36 20.87 2.09
N ARG A 111 8.27 20.48 0.82
CA ARG A 111 7.10 20.72 -0.02
C ARG A 111 5.91 19.82 0.34
N TRP A 112 6.16 18.53 0.59
CA TRP A 112 5.10 17.53 0.65
C TRP A 112 4.75 17.06 2.07
N LEU A 113 5.74 16.89 2.94
CA LEU A 113 5.52 16.26 4.24
C LEU A 113 4.61 17.07 5.17
N PRO A 114 4.67 18.41 5.24
CA PRO A 114 3.75 19.18 6.07
C PRO A 114 2.28 18.95 5.70
N GLY A 115 1.94 19.03 4.41
CA GLY A 115 0.56 18.80 3.94
C GLY A 115 0.10 17.35 4.10
N ILE A 116 1.02 16.38 4.03
CA ILE A 116 0.71 14.98 4.33
C ILE A 116 0.44 14.80 5.83
N ALA A 117 1.19 15.49 6.69
CA ALA A 117 1.09 15.37 8.15
C ALA A 117 -0.21 15.97 8.70
N ASP A 118 -0.63 17.14 8.20
CA ASP A 118 -1.85 17.81 8.63
C ASP A 118 -3.10 17.40 7.81
N GLY A 119 -2.92 16.61 6.75
CA GLY A 119 -3.98 16.08 5.91
C GLY A 119 -4.46 17.05 4.81
N THR A 120 -3.89 18.24 4.68
CA THR A 120 -4.25 19.22 3.63
C THR A 120 -3.77 18.81 2.24
N HIS A 121 -2.76 17.93 2.16
CA HIS A 121 -2.28 17.32 0.92
C HIS A 121 -2.33 15.80 1.01
N LEU A 122 -3.30 15.22 0.30
CA LEU A 122 -3.50 13.80 0.18
C LEU A 122 -2.80 13.26 -1.07
N MET A 123 -1.98 12.22 -0.88
CA MET A 123 -1.33 11.49 -1.97
C MET A 123 -1.89 10.09 -2.14
N ALA A 124 -2.21 9.71 -3.37
CA ALA A 124 -2.45 8.32 -3.75
C ALA A 124 -1.14 7.63 -4.17
N PHE A 125 -1.13 6.29 -4.24
CA PHE A 125 0.05 5.52 -4.65
C PHE A 125 -0.25 4.62 -5.85
N GLY A 126 0.51 4.78 -6.94
CA GLY A 126 0.29 4.13 -8.22
C GLY A 126 1.39 3.16 -8.62
N ILE A 127 1.26 1.87 -8.26
CA ILE A 127 2.22 0.83 -8.66
C ILE A 127 1.61 -0.22 -9.60
N THR A 128 0.48 -0.78 -9.20
CA THR A 128 -0.16 -1.95 -9.82
C THR A 128 -0.63 -1.65 -11.25
N GLU A 129 -0.42 -2.59 -12.16
CA GLU A 129 -0.90 -2.57 -13.54
C GLU A 129 -1.71 -3.84 -13.82
N ALA A 130 -2.48 -3.85 -14.92
CA ALA A 130 -3.35 -4.98 -15.27
C ALA A 130 -2.59 -6.33 -15.30
N ASP A 131 -1.36 -6.32 -15.84
CA ASP A 131 -0.50 -7.50 -15.97
C ASP A 131 0.64 -7.55 -14.94
N ALA A 132 0.69 -6.60 -14.00
CA ALA A 132 1.75 -6.47 -13.00
C ALA A 132 1.23 -6.04 -11.61
N GLY A 133 0.85 -7.04 -10.79
CA GLY A 133 0.46 -6.87 -9.39
C GLY A 133 1.52 -7.44 -8.42
N SER A 134 1.40 -8.73 -8.08
CA SER A 134 2.39 -9.42 -7.23
C SER A 134 3.79 -9.46 -7.86
N ASN A 135 3.87 -9.38 -9.18
CA ASN A 135 5.06 -9.26 -10.01
C ASN A 135 5.36 -7.79 -10.37
N SER A 136 5.18 -6.85 -9.45
CA SER A 136 5.34 -5.39 -9.69
C SER A 136 6.70 -4.96 -10.25
N HIS A 137 7.73 -5.80 -10.18
CA HIS A 137 8.98 -5.57 -10.90
C HIS A 137 8.82 -5.69 -12.43
N LYS A 138 7.68 -6.11 -12.97
CA LYS A 138 7.39 -6.23 -14.42
C LYS A 138 6.45 -5.16 -14.95
N ILE A 139 6.22 -4.08 -14.19
CA ILE A 139 5.47 -2.93 -14.69
C ILE A 139 6.02 -2.43 -16.03
N THR A 140 5.16 -1.82 -16.81
CA THR A 140 5.38 -1.36 -18.18
C THR A 140 5.23 0.15 -18.34
N THR A 141 4.63 0.85 -17.37
CA THR A 141 4.59 2.31 -17.35
C THR A 141 6.01 2.86 -17.45
N THR A 142 6.25 3.76 -18.40
CA THR A 142 7.56 4.38 -18.65
C THR A 142 7.57 5.84 -18.22
N ALA A 143 8.78 6.34 -17.97
CA ALA A 143 9.10 7.75 -17.80
C ALA A 143 10.37 8.05 -18.59
N GLU A 144 10.26 8.86 -19.63
CA GLU A 144 11.36 9.22 -20.53
C GLU A 144 11.74 10.68 -20.32
N ARG A 145 13.03 10.99 -20.45
CA ARG A 145 13.53 12.36 -20.28
C ARG A 145 13.41 13.10 -21.61
N ASP A 146 12.77 14.27 -21.60
CA ASP A 146 12.63 15.17 -22.74
C ASP A 146 13.11 16.57 -22.31
N GLY A 147 14.38 16.88 -22.61
CA GLY A 147 15.04 18.09 -22.13
C GLY A 147 15.14 18.13 -20.60
N ASP A 148 14.48 19.13 -20.00
CA ASP A 148 14.35 19.35 -18.56
C ASP A 148 13.03 18.80 -17.97
N THR A 149 12.28 18.04 -18.77
CA THR A 149 11.02 17.43 -18.36
C THR A 149 11.05 15.90 -18.41
N TRP A 150 10.07 15.29 -17.77
CA TRP A 150 9.75 13.88 -17.85
C TRP A 150 8.45 13.69 -18.61
N VAL A 151 8.38 12.67 -19.45
CA VAL A 151 7.16 12.24 -20.15
C VAL A 151 6.78 10.85 -19.67
N LEU A 152 5.63 10.74 -19.00
CA LEU A 152 5.12 9.49 -18.47
C LEU A 152 4.04 8.91 -19.37
N LYS A 153 4.16 7.61 -19.67
CA LYS A 153 3.19 6.87 -20.47
C LYS A 153 2.88 5.51 -19.85
N GLY A 154 1.60 5.16 -19.70
CA GLY A 154 1.19 3.86 -19.20
C GLY A 154 -0.17 3.84 -18.53
N GLN A 155 -0.40 2.82 -17.72
CA GLN A 155 -1.68 2.60 -17.05
C GLN A 155 -1.44 2.01 -15.66
N LYS A 156 -2.19 2.49 -14.66
CA LYS A 156 -2.24 1.91 -13.32
C LYS A 156 -3.66 1.42 -13.01
N THR A 157 -3.80 0.44 -12.14
CA THR A 157 -5.11 -0.10 -11.76
C THR A 157 -5.20 -0.41 -10.27
N PHE A 158 -6.42 -0.39 -9.73
CA PHE A 158 -6.70 -0.47 -8.29
C PHE A 158 -6.04 0.65 -7.48
N ILE A 159 -6.03 1.87 -8.01
CA ILE A 159 -5.49 3.02 -7.30
C ILE A 159 -6.59 3.63 -6.43
N SER A 160 -6.37 3.56 -5.12
CA SER A 160 -7.33 4.01 -4.12
C SER A 160 -7.32 5.54 -3.96
N GLY A 161 -8.50 6.14 -3.86
CA GLY A 161 -8.67 7.53 -3.42
C GLY A 161 -8.08 8.60 -4.33
N VAL A 162 -7.89 8.33 -5.62
CA VAL A 162 -7.38 9.35 -6.57
C VAL A 162 -8.42 10.43 -6.92
N ASP A 163 -9.69 10.23 -6.59
CA ASP A 163 -10.74 11.24 -6.74
C ASP A 163 -10.72 12.32 -5.65
N GLU A 164 -9.97 12.08 -4.57
CA GLU A 164 -9.79 13.00 -3.43
C GLU A 164 -8.34 13.45 -3.23
N ALA A 165 -7.36 12.72 -3.79
CA ALA A 165 -5.94 13.07 -3.73
C ALA A 165 -5.58 14.25 -4.66
N GLN A 166 -4.68 15.12 -4.22
CA GLN A 166 -4.12 16.19 -5.05
C GLN A 166 -3.06 15.65 -6.01
N SER A 167 -2.30 14.63 -5.61
CA SER A 167 -1.27 13.99 -6.43
C SER A 167 -1.20 12.48 -6.25
N VAL A 168 -0.58 11.80 -7.21
CA VAL A 168 -0.28 10.37 -7.15
C VAL A 168 1.23 10.16 -7.19
N LEU A 169 1.75 9.38 -6.25
CA LEU A 169 3.12 8.90 -6.30
C LEU A 169 3.16 7.63 -7.18
N ILE A 170 3.67 7.76 -8.41
CA ILE A 170 3.63 6.73 -9.45
C ILE A 170 4.98 6.03 -9.59
N VAL A 171 4.96 4.70 -9.60
CA VAL A 171 6.12 3.88 -9.96
C VAL A 171 6.13 3.68 -11.47
N ALA A 172 7.16 4.21 -12.14
CA ALA A 172 7.39 4.05 -13.57
C ALA A 172 8.78 3.47 -13.83
N ARG A 173 9.06 3.12 -15.09
CA ARG A 173 10.37 2.66 -15.54
C ARG A 173 11.07 3.75 -16.33
N THR A 174 12.29 4.08 -15.93
CA THR A 174 13.13 5.04 -16.64
C THR A 174 14.51 4.44 -16.94
N ALA A 175 15.19 4.97 -17.95
CA ALA A 175 16.53 4.51 -18.30
C ALA A 175 17.52 4.89 -17.19
N ASP A 176 18.32 3.93 -16.74
CA ASP A 176 19.44 4.19 -15.86
C ASP A 176 20.56 4.92 -16.62
N ALA A 177 20.95 6.11 -16.18
CA ALA A 177 21.93 6.94 -16.88
C ALA A 177 23.28 6.24 -17.12
N ARG A 178 23.68 5.33 -16.23
CA ARG A 178 24.96 4.61 -16.31
C ARG A 178 24.90 3.36 -17.18
N THR A 179 23.79 2.62 -17.15
CA THR A 179 23.69 1.29 -17.78
C THR A 179 22.74 1.24 -18.97
N GLY A 180 21.92 2.27 -19.18
CA GLY A 180 20.85 2.31 -20.18
C GLY A 180 19.70 1.34 -19.91
N LYS A 181 19.77 0.52 -18.86
CA LYS A 181 18.72 -0.45 -18.52
C LYS A 181 17.56 0.24 -17.83
N LEU A 182 16.34 -0.20 -18.11
CA LEU A 182 15.16 0.31 -17.43
C LEU A 182 15.17 -0.08 -15.95
N LYS A 183 15.13 0.92 -15.08
CA LYS A 183 14.99 0.79 -13.62
C LYS A 183 13.66 1.40 -13.15
N PRO A 184 13.06 0.87 -12.07
CA PRO A 184 11.95 1.54 -11.42
C PRO A 184 12.39 2.89 -10.81
N ALA A 185 11.51 3.89 -10.92
CA ALA A 185 11.63 5.22 -10.35
C ALA A 185 10.25 5.72 -9.89
N LEU A 186 10.23 6.70 -9.00
CA LEU A 186 9.03 7.25 -8.37
C LEU A 186 8.81 8.69 -8.82
N PHE A 187 7.61 9.02 -9.25
CA PHE A 187 7.25 10.37 -9.72
C PHE A 187 6.03 10.89 -8.98
N VAL A 188 6.07 12.15 -8.54
CA VAL A 188 4.88 12.84 -8.04
C VAL A 188 4.14 13.43 -9.24
N VAL A 189 2.92 12.95 -9.48
CA VAL A 189 2.08 13.34 -10.62
C VAL A 189 0.83 14.05 -10.10
N PRO A 190 0.64 15.35 -10.40
CA PRO A 190 -0.60 16.05 -10.08
C PRO A 190 -1.81 15.36 -10.72
N THR A 191 -2.93 15.27 -10.00
CA THR A 191 -4.13 14.58 -10.52
C THR A 191 -4.89 15.37 -11.58
N ASP A 192 -4.54 16.64 -11.77
CA ASP A 192 -5.02 17.58 -12.78
C ASP A 192 -4.02 17.77 -13.94
N ALA A 193 -2.91 17.01 -13.95
CA ALA A 193 -1.92 17.09 -15.03
C ALA A 193 -2.55 16.74 -16.39
N GLU A 194 -2.13 17.47 -17.43
CA GLU A 194 -2.53 17.16 -18.80
C GLU A 194 -2.09 15.73 -19.18
N GLY A 195 -2.97 14.98 -19.84
CA GLY A 195 -2.74 13.57 -20.19
C GLY A 195 -3.01 12.57 -19.05
N PHE A 196 -3.32 13.04 -17.83
CA PHE A 196 -3.72 12.18 -16.72
C PHE A 196 -5.24 12.01 -16.68
N THR A 197 -5.72 10.76 -16.83
CA THR A 197 -7.15 10.47 -16.70
C THR A 197 -7.40 9.33 -15.73
N LYS A 198 -8.56 9.36 -15.06
CA LYS A 198 -8.98 8.37 -14.05
C LYS A 198 -10.36 7.82 -14.37
N GLN A 199 -10.49 6.50 -14.34
CA GLN A 199 -11.74 5.77 -14.55
C GLN A 199 -12.09 4.97 -13.29
N PRO A 200 -13.28 5.17 -12.69
CA PRO A 200 -13.67 4.42 -11.50
C PRO A 200 -13.87 2.94 -11.81
N ILE A 201 -13.44 2.09 -10.88
CA ILE A 201 -13.63 0.64 -10.89
C ILE A 201 -14.78 0.30 -9.94
N PRO A 202 -15.89 -0.29 -10.42
CA PRO A 202 -16.93 -0.79 -9.55
C PRO A 202 -16.40 -1.91 -8.64
N MET A 203 -16.48 -1.73 -7.33
CA MET A 203 -16.06 -2.71 -6.33
C MET A 203 -17.28 -3.44 -5.77
N SER A 204 -17.12 -4.72 -5.43
CA SER A 204 -18.21 -5.55 -4.88
C SER A 204 -18.66 -5.13 -3.47
N TRP A 205 -17.85 -4.34 -2.78
CA TRP A 205 -18.14 -3.78 -1.46
C TRP A 205 -18.24 -2.26 -1.56
N SER A 206 -19.06 -1.65 -0.70
CA SER A 206 -19.30 -0.21 -0.67
C SER A 206 -18.41 0.44 0.39
N ALA A 207 -17.67 1.47 -0.02
CA ALA A 207 -16.73 2.23 0.79
C ALA A 207 -16.75 3.71 0.37
N PRO A 208 -16.39 4.65 1.26
CA PRO A 208 -16.15 6.04 0.86
C PRO A 208 -14.98 6.16 -0.14
N GLU A 209 -13.91 5.40 0.07
CA GLU A 209 -12.74 5.38 -0.81
C GLU A 209 -12.98 4.49 -2.04
N LYS A 210 -12.88 5.09 -3.23
CA LYS A 210 -13.09 4.41 -4.51
C LYS A 210 -11.78 3.92 -5.11
N GLN A 211 -11.88 2.96 -6.03
CA GLN A 211 -10.74 2.40 -6.77
C GLN A 211 -10.79 2.89 -8.21
N PHE A 212 -9.63 3.14 -8.81
CA PHE A 212 -9.53 3.67 -10.16
C PHE A 212 -8.49 2.96 -11.00
N THR A 213 -8.78 2.93 -12.30
CA THR A 213 -7.78 2.77 -13.34
C THR A 213 -7.28 4.17 -13.73
N LEU A 214 -5.98 4.36 -13.76
CA LEU A 214 -5.34 5.60 -14.22
C LEU A 214 -4.74 5.37 -15.59
N PHE A 215 -4.86 6.35 -16.47
CA PHE A 215 -4.17 6.37 -17.76
C PHE A 215 -3.26 7.59 -17.79
N LEU A 216 -2.01 7.36 -18.19
CA LEU A 216 -1.00 8.38 -18.43
C LEU A 216 -0.73 8.39 -19.92
N ASP A 217 -1.23 9.40 -20.61
CA ASP A 217 -0.98 9.60 -22.04
C ASP A 217 -0.06 10.80 -22.22
N ASP A 218 1.25 10.50 -22.30
CA ASP A 218 2.33 11.46 -22.48
C ASP A 218 2.28 12.64 -21.48
N VAL A 219 2.05 12.31 -20.20
CA VAL A 219 1.98 13.27 -19.09
C VAL A 219 3.34 13.92 -18.90
N ARG A 220 3.42 15.24 -19.15
CA ARG A 220 4.64 16.03 -19.00
C ARG A 220 4.79 16.55 -17.57
N LEU A 221 5.95 16.33 -16.97
CA LEU A 221 6.27 16.74 -15.61
C LEU A 221 7.62 17.47 -15.57
N PRO A 222 7.79 18.45 -14.66
CA PRO A 222 9.10 19.07 -14.43
C PRO A 222 10.13 18.07 -13.89
N ALA A 223 11.42 18.40 -14.02
CA ALA A 223 12.51 17.55 -13.51
C ALA A 223 12.38 17.17 -12.02
N ASP A 224 11.85 18.09 -11.19
CA ASP A 224 11.67 17.91 -9.73
C ASP A 224 10.52 16.97 -9.36
N ALA A 225 9.75 16.47 -10.33
CA ALA A 225 8.72 15.47 -10.12
C ALA A 225 9.32 14.08 -9.79
N LEU A 226 10.55 13.80 -10.20
CA LEU A 226 11.27 12.58 -9.82
C LEU A 226 11.61 12.63 -8.33
N VAL A 227 11.16 11.65 -7.55
CA VAL A 227 11.44 11.58 -6.11
C VAL A 227 12.89 11.15 -5.86
N GLY A 228 13.62 12.00 -5.13
CA GLY A 228 15.05 11.87 -4.92
C GLY A 228 15.86 12.11 -6.19
N ASP A 229 17.11 11.70 -6.18
CA ASP A 229 18.01 11.89 -7.32
C ASP A 229 17.85 10.80 -8.40
N GLU A 230 18.29 11.10 -9.63
CA GLU A 230 18.33 10.17 -10.76
C GLU A 230 19.06 8.85 -10.41
N ASP A 231 20.00 8.89 -9.48
CA ASP A 231 20.73 7.71 -8.95
C ASP A 231 20.05 7.07 -7.72
N GLY A 232 19.24 7.83 -6.97
CA GLY A 232 18.62 7.44 -5.70
C GLY A 232 17.27 6.74 -5.83
N GLY A 233 16.49 7.03 -6.88
CA GLY A 233 15.14 6.47 -7.09
C GLY A 233 15.09 4.94 -7.14
N GLY A 234 16.14 4.30 -7.68
CA GLY A 234 16.24 2.83 -7.76
C GLY A 234 16.55 2.14 -6.42
N SER A 235 17.10 2.85 -5.44
CA SER A 235 17.30 2.34 -4.09
C SER A 235 16.00 2.36 -3.27
N CYS A 236 15.17 3.38 -3.50
CA CYS A 236 13.90 3.57 -2.81
C CYS A 236 12.78 2.67 -3.35
N SER A 237 12.72 2.45 -4.67
CA SER A 237 11.75 1.54 -5.28
C SER A 237 11.89 0.09 -4.79
N ARG A 238 13.12 -0.33 -4.45
CA ARG A 238 13.37 -1.61 -3.79
C ARG A 238 12.72 -1.61 -2.41
N ALA A 239 12.88 -0.55 -1.62
CA ALA A 239 12.27 -0.44 -0.30
C ALA A 239 10.73 -0.40 -0.32
N SER A 240 10.11 0.09 -1.40
CA SER A 240 8.65 0.11 -1.58
C SER A 240 8.08 -1.16 -2.25
N THR A 241 8.92 -2.10 -2.69
CA THR A 241 8.44 -3.41 -3.16
C THR A 241 8.13 -4.26 -1.92
N PRO A 242 6.95 -4.92 -1.82
CA PRO A 242 6.60 -5.76 -0.66
C PRO A 242 7.69 -6.80 -0.31
N SER A 243 8.50 -7.19 -1.30
CA SER A 243 9.60 -8.14 -1.14
C SER A 243 10.83 -7.64 -0.38
N ALA A 244 11.04 -6.33 -0.17
CA ALA A 244 12.32 -5.85 0.38
C ALA A 244 12.30 -5.45 1.87
N SER A 245 11.14 -5.24 2.50
CA SER A 245 11.10 -5.01 3.96
C SER A 245 9.85 -5.52 4.68
N TRP A 246 8.72 -5.71 3.98
CA TRP A 246 7.45 -6.12 4.61
C TRP A 246 7.23 -7.63 4.56
N ALA A 247 7.80 -8.31 3.55
CA ALA A 247 7.73 -9.76 3.37
C ALA A 247 9.06 -10.47 3.69
N ARG A 248 9.84 -9.97 4.66
CA ARG A 248 10.76 -10.88 5.36
C ARG A 248 9.87 -11.76 6.24
N PRO A 249 9.71 -13.06 5.97
CA PRO A 249 9.13 -13.93 6.98
C PRO A 249 9.98 -13.74 8.23
N CYS A 250 9.33 -13.46 9.35
CA CYS A 250 9.94 -13.54 10.65
C CYS A 250 10.44 -14.98 10.80
N ARG A 251 11.69 -15.26 10.39
CA ARG A 251 12.41 -16.45 10.84
C ARG A 251 12.73 -16.19 12.30
N ALA A 252 11.71 -16.34 13.15
CA ALA A 252 11.96 -16.81 14.49
C ALA A 252 12.71 -18.12 14.30
N ALA A 253 14.00 -18.12 14.64
CA ALA A 253 14.80 -19.32 14.72
C ALA A 253 14.21 -20.19 15.84
N TRP A 254 13.24 -21.02 15.49
CA TRP A 254 12.87 -22.16 16.30
C TRP A 254 13.97 -23.21 16.06
N PRO A 255 14.74 -23.62 17.08
CA PRO A 255 15.63 -24.75 16.92
C PRO A 255 14.76 -25.97 16.63
N ALA A 256 14.92 -26.55 15.44
CA ALA A 256 14.31 -27.82 15.10
C ALA A 256 14.84 -28.87 16.09
N THR A 257 13.98 -29.34 16.98
CA THR A 257 14.23 -30.58 17.73
C THR A 257 14.27 -31.73 16.71
N PRO A 258 15.33 -32.57 16.71
CA PRO A 258 15.37 -33.70 15.79
C PRO A 258 14.32 -34.72 16.20
N SER A 259 13.28 -34.91 15.39
CA SER A 259 12.40 -36.06 15.52
C SER A 259 13.16 -37.30 15.05
N THR A 260 13.57 -38.16 15.98
CA THR A 260 14.03 -39.50 15.67
C THR A 260 12.85 -40.33 15.15
N ARG A 261 12.86 -40.66 13.85
CA ARG A 261 12.00 -41.71 13.30
C ARG A 261 12.55 -43.07 13.71
N PRO A 262 11.74 -43.99 14.28
CA PRO A 262 12.14 -45.38 14.39
C PRO A 262 12.22 -46.03 13.00
N SER A 263 13.27 -46.80 12.76
CA SER A 263 13.49 -47.59 11.56
C SER A 263 12.42 -48.70 11.44
N ALA A 264 11.79 -48.79 10.27
CA ALA A 264 10.91 -49.91 9.93
C ALA A 264 11.73 -51.04 9.29
N THR A 265 11.80 -52.18 9.98
CA THR A 265 12.38 -53.44 9.51
C THR A 265 11.47 -54.10 8.46
N PRO A 266 11.99 -54.70 7.38
CA PRO A 266 11.15 -55.33 6.35
C PRO A 266 10.70 -56.73 6.80
N ARG A 267 9.42 -57.07 6.58
CA ARG A 267 8.93 -58.46 6.65
C ARG A 267 8.13 -58.84 5.41
N SER A 268 8.29 -60.12 5.11
CA SER A 268 8.08 -60.88 3.88
C SER A 268 6.64 -61.04 3.38
N ALA A 269 6.56 -61.38 2.09
CA ALA A 269 5.38 -61.80 1.34
C ALA A 269 4.58 -62.97 1.95
N ARG A 270 3.24 -62.93 1.77
CA ARG A 270 2.45 -64.11 1.36
C ARG A 270 1.06 -63.76 0.83
N SER A 271 0.78 -64.35 -0.33
CA SER A 271 -0.48 -64.72 -0.98
C SER A 271 -1.84 -64.46 -0.30
N GLY A 272 -2.81 -63.99 -1.08
CA GLY A 272 -4.24 -64.11 -0.76
C GLY A 272 -5.13 -63.52 -1.86
N ARG A 273 -6.03 -64.32 -2.41
CA ARG A 273 -6.76 -64.14 -3.67
C ARG A 273 -8.15 -63.50 -3.44
N THR A 274 -8.77 -63.09 -4.55
CA THR A 274 -10.23 -62.86 -4.80
C THR A 274 -10.80 -61.49 -4.44
N SER A 275 -11.79 -60.90 -5.14
CA SER A 275 -12.30 -60.96 -6.54
C SER A 275 -13.46 -59.94 -6.64
N ARG A 276 -13.71 -59.39 -7.83
CA ARG A 276 -14.97 -58.76 -8.32
C ARG A 276 -15.31 -57.37 -7.73
N SER A 277 -15.91 -56.41 -8.43
CA SER A 277 -16.42 -56.27 -9.81
C SER A 277 -16.83 -54.79 -10.01
N ALA A 278 -16.59 -54.22 -11.20
CA ALA A 278 -17.24 -52.98 -11.66
C ALA A 278 -18.71 -53.25 -12.06
N PRO A 279 -19.57 -52.21 -12.19
CA PRO A 279 -19.80 -51.54 -13.49
C PRO A 279 -19.96 -49.98 -13.38
N THR A 280 -19.46 -49.15 -14.31
CA THR A 280 -20.11 -48.55 -15.53
C THR A 280 -21.57 -48.07 -15.33
N ARG A 281 -22.09 -46.93 -15.81
CA ARG A 281 -21.71 -45.87 -16.78
C ARG A 281 -22.79 -44.74 -16.74
N ALA A 282 -22.42 -43.54 -17.19
CA ALA A 282 -23.20 -42.55 -18.01
C ALA A 282 -24.46 -41.82 -17.47
N SER A 283 -24.44 -40.48 -17.55
CA SER A 283 -25.24 -39.58 -18.45
C SER A 283 -25.31 -38.16 -17.83
N ARG A 284 -24.72 -37.12 -18.46
CA ARG A 284 -25.28 -36.17 -19.46
C ARG A 284 -26.61 -35.50 -19.10
N THR A 285 -26.55 -34.21 -18.73
CA THR A 285 -27.46 -33.08 -19.11
C THR A 285 -26.96 -31.80 -18.41
N ARG A 286 -27.17 -30.56 -18.84
CA ARG A 286 -27.32 -29.82 -20.12
C ARG A 286 -27.41 -28.34 -19.67
N TRP A 287 -26.83 -27.42 -20.45
CA TRP A 287 -26.85 -25.97 -20.23
C TRP A 287 -28.19 -25.29 -20.58
N ARG A 288 -28.35 -24.05 -20.07
CA ARG A 288 -29.39 -22.99 -20.23
C ARG A 288 -30.39 -22.93 -19.08
N ARG A 289 -30.72 -21.79 -18.46
CA ARG A 289 -30.66 -20.37 -18.86
C ARG A 289 -29.92 -19.52 -17.85
#